data_AF-A0A351WEQ8-F1
#
_entry.id   AF-A0A351WEQ8-F1
#
_cell.length_a   1.000
_cell.length_b   1.000
_cell.length_c   1.000
_cell.angle_alpha   90.00
_cell.angle_beta   90.00
_cell.angle_gamma   90.00
#
_symmetry.space_group_name_H-M   'P 1'
#
loop_
_entity.id
_entity.type
_entity.pdbx_description
1 polymer ?
#
loop_
_entity_poly.entity_id
_entity_poly.type
_entity_poly.pdbx_seq_one_letter_code
_entity_poly.pdbx_strand_id
1 'polypeptide(L)'
;MKWRSGVLFVVLACLYPYVNFAQIPELVNYQGRLLQGTNLANGVVALAFRCYTAPSGGLAVYSETQSVVVVDGFYTTQIGLSNAIPGSLRAALTNTPLYLEIAINSQALAPRERIVAVSYACLAGGVTNNAITSAMLSPNAVTTGKIAAGAVGSNELATNAVTSSSIANGSITSSKLATGAVGSVQLAKAY
;
A
#
# COMPACT_ATOMS: atom_id res chain seq x y z
N MET A 1 54.00 1.05 -32.50
CA MET A 1 52.81 1.69 -31.89
C MET A 1 52.16 0.69 -30.94
N LYS A 2 52.16 1.00 -29.64
CA LYS A 2 51.61 0.20 -28.53
C LYS A 2 50.17 0.64 -28.25
N TRP A 3 49.17 -0.24 -28.36
CA TRP A 3 47.82 -0.10 -27.76
C TRP A 3 47.38 -1.54 -27.38
N ARG A 4 47.81 -2.10 -26.24
CA ARG A 4 47.17 -2.15 -24.91
C ARG A 4 45.73 -2.70 -24.89
N SER A 5 45.65 -3.98 -24.52
CA SER A 5 44.63 -4.72 -23.75
C SER A 5 43.26 -4.05 -23.55
N GLY A 6 42.26 -4.50 -24.31
CA GLY A 6 40.85 -4.23 -24.06
C GLY A 6 40.27 -5.18 -23.02
N VAL A 7 39.77 -4.59 -21.94
CA VAL A 7 39.15 -5.22 -20.77
C VAL A 7 37.87 -5.97 -21.16
N LEU A 8 37.81 -7.27 -20.84
CA LEU A 8 36.59 -8.08 -20.93
C LEU A 8 35.67 -7.71 -19.73
N PHE A 9 34.74 -6.77 -19.94
CA PHE A 9 33.68 -6.49 -18.98
C PHE A 9 32.65 -7.63 -19.05
N VAL A 10 32.76 -8.58 -18.12
CA VAL A 10 31.67 -9.53 -17.83
C VAL A 10 30.56 -8.74 -17.13
N VAL A 11 29.51 -8.39 -17.88
CA VAL A 11 28.26 -7.88 -17.30
C VAL A 11 27.56 -9.05 -16.63
N LEU A 12 27.77 -9.18 -15.32
CA LEU A 12 27.03 -10.12 -14.48
C LEU A 12 25.61 -9.55 -14.28
N ALA A 13 24.67 -9.96 -15.13
CA ALA A 13 23.26 -9.66 -14.95
C ALA A 13 22.75 -10.43 -13.71
N CYS A 14 22.73 -9.75 -12.56
CA CYS A 14 21.97 -10.19 -11.40
C CYS A 14 20.48 -10.15 -11.77
N LEU A 15 19.92 -11.31 -12.13
CA LEU A 15 18.48 -11.53 -12.18
C LEU A 15 17.92 -11.38 -10.76
N TYR A 16 17.56 -10.15 -10.39
CA TYR A 16 16.70 -9.92 -9.24
C TYR A 16 15.33 -10.53 -9.57
N PRO A 17 14.83 -11.51 -8.81
CA PRO A 17 13.48 -12.01 -9.01
C PRO A 17 12.50 -10.87 -8.67
N TYR A 18 11.83 -10.35 -9.68
CA TYR A 18 10.68 -9.46 -9.50
C TYR A 18 9.53 -10.27 -8.89
N VAL A 19 9.36 -10.15 -7.57
CA VAL A 19 8.11 -10.55 -6.92
C VAL A 19 7.05 -9.52 -7.29
N ASN A 20 6.31 -9.80 -8.37
CA ASN A 20 5.10 -9.06 -8.69
C ASN A 20 4.04 -9.48 -7.67
N PHE A 21 3.91 -8.74 -6.57
CA PHE A 21 2.64 -8.71 -5.86
C PHE A 21 1.58 -8.22 -6.85
N ALA A 22 0.40 -8.84 -6.87
CA ALA A 22 -0.72 -8.29 -7.62
C ALA A 22 -0.96 -6.86 -7.11
N GLN A 23 -0.46 -5.86 -7.85
CA GLN A 23 -0.64 -4.47 -7.47
C GLN A 23 -2.10 -4.16 -7.75
N ILE A 24 -2.88 -3.98 -6.68
CA ILE A 24 -4.24 -3.45 -6.81
C ILE A 24 -4.08 -2.10 -7.54
N PRO A 25 -4.71 -1.91 -8.72
CA PRO A 25 -4.55 -0.67 -9.47
C PRO A 25 -4.95 0.52 -8.60
N GLU A 26 -3.99 1.42 -8.36
CA GLU A 26 -4.21 2.65 -7.59
C GLU A 26 -4.78 3.72 -8.51
N LEU A 27 -5.89 3.42 -9.15
CA LEU A 27 -6.55 4.27 -10.13
C LEU A 27 -7.91 4.72 -9.62
N VAL A 28 -8.23 5.99 -9.85
CA VAL A 28 -9.55 6.57 -9.52
C VAL A 28 -10.25 6.93 -10.81
N ASN A 29 -11.38 6.29 -11.10
CA ASN A 29 -12.23 6.69 -12.23
C ASN A 29 -12.77 8.10 -11.97
N TYR A 30 -12.64 8.98 -12.96
CA TYR A 30 -13.14 10.34 -12.92
C TYR A 30 -13.85 10.69 -14.23
N GLN A 31 -14.92 11.45 -14.14
CA GLN A 31 -15.67 11.92 -15.29
C GLN A 31 -16.12 13.35 -15.04
N GLY A 32 -16.30 14.12 -16.11
CA GLY A 32 -16.79 15.47 -15.98
C GLY A 32 -17.32 16.02 -17.30
N ARG A 33 -17.79 17.26 -17.21
CA ARG A 33 -18.19 18.05 -18.37
C ARG A 33 -17.39 19.34 -18.41
N LEU A 34 -16.82 19.65 -19.57
CA LEU A 34 -16.04 20.86 -19.82
C LEU A 34 -16.77 21.76 -20.81
N LEU A 35 -16.76 23.04 -20.49
CA LEU A 35 -17.20 24.10 -21.36
C LEU A 35 -16.01 24.98 -21.72
N GLN A 36 -16.03 25.51 -22.95
CA GLN A 36 -15.17 26.57 -23.40
C GLN A 36 -16.01 27.84 -23.52
N GLY A 37 -16.06 28.63 -22.44
CA GLY A 37 -17.02 29.72 -22.30
C GLY A 37 -18.45 29.14 -22.19
N THR A 38 -19.31 29.46 -23.16
CA THR A 38 -20.68 28.93 -23.23
C THR A 38 -20.80 27.68 -24.11
N ASN A 39 -19.77 27.34 -24.89
CA ASN A 39 -19.79 26.22 -25.82
C ASN A 39 -19.26 24.94 -25.16
N LEU A 40 -19.71 23.79 -25.65
CA LEU A 40 -19.18 22.49 -25.25
C LEU A 40 -17.74 22.32 -25.77
N ALA A 41 -16.82 21.92 -24.90
CA ALA A 41 -15.44 21.63 -25.31
C ALA A 41 -15.39 20.34 -26.15
N ASN A 42 -14.52 20.31 -27.16
CA ASN A 42 -14.31 19.14 -28.01
C ASN A 42 -12.82 19.00 -28.35
N GLY A 43 -12.35 17.76 -28.48
CA GLY A 43 -10.95 17.44 -28.80
C GLY A 43 -10.11 17.05 -27.58
N VAL A 44 -8.79 17.04 -27.76
CA VAL A 44 -7.85 16.64 -26.69
C VAL A 44 -7.53 17.85 -25.82
N VAL A 45 -7.73 17.70 -24.50
CA VAL A 45 -7.46 18.74 -23.50
C VAL A 45 -6.48 18.21 -22.47
N ALA A 46 -5.45 19.00 -22.14
CA ALA A 46 -4.55 18.70 -21.04
C ALA A 46 -5.20 19.08 -19.69
N LEU A 47 -5.53 18.07 -18.88
CA LEU A 47 -6.09 18.23 -17.55
C LEU A 47 -5.03 17.93 -16.51
N ALA A 48 -4.79 18.89 -15.61
CA ALA A 48 -4.00 18.67 -14.41
C ALA A 48 -4.92 18.33 -13.24
N PHE A 49 -4.70 17.16 -12.63
CA PHE A 49 -5.42 16.70 -11.44
C PHE A 49 -4.53 16.90 -10.23
N ARG A 50 -5.01 17.64 -9.23
CA ARG A 50 -4.24 17.96 -8.04
C ARG A 50 -5.05 17.69 -6.79
N CYS A 51 -4.44 17.03 -5.81
CA CYS A 51 -5.07 16.79 -4.53
C CYS A 51 -4.49 17.70 -3.45
N TYR A 52 -5.36 18.18 -2.55
CA TYR A 52 -5.02 19.07 -1.45
C TYR A 52 -5.68 18.61 -0.15
N THR A 53 -5.10 18.98 0.98
CA THR A 53 -5.66 18.75 2.32
C THR A 53 -6.54 19.90 2.81
N ALA A 54 -6.73 20.93 1.98
CA ALA A 54 -7.51 22.12 2.29
C ALA A 54 -8.45 22.50 1.12
N PRO A 55 -9.65 23.05 1.41
CA PRO A 55 -10.61 23.44 0.38
C PRO A 55 -10.12 24.58 -0.52
N SER A 56 -9.15 25.37 -0.05
CA SER A 56 -8.45 26.40 -0.81
C SER A 56 -7.02 26.56 -0.30
N GLY A 57 -6.12 27.11 -1.12
CA GLY A 57 -4.71 27.28 -0.77
C GLY A 57 -3.97 25.96 -0.52
N GLY A 58 -2.84 26.02 0.19
CA GLY A 58 -2.01 24.85 0.49
C GLY A 58 -1.19 24.32 -0.68
N LEU A 59 -0.25 23.43 -0.38
CA LEU A 59 0.54 22.71 -1.38
C LEU A 59 -0.21 21.46 -1.84
N ALA A 60 -0.08 21.12 -3.11
CA ALA A 60 -0.62 19.87 -3.63
C ALA A 60 0.13 18.70 -2.98
N VAL A 61 -0.60 17.73 -2.43
CA VAL A 61 -0.04 16.46 -1.92
C VAL A 61 0.10 15.42 -3.02
N TYR A 62 -0.59 15.66 -4.14
CA TYR A 62 -0.52 14.89 -5.36
C TYR A 62 -0.81 15.79 -6.55
N SER A 63 -0.07 15.63 -7.64
CA SER A 63 -0.37 16.31 -8.89
C SER A 63 0.06 15.45 -10.06
N GLU A 64 -0.80 15.39 -11.07
CA GLU A 64 -0.49 14.72 -12.33
C GLU A 64 -1.13 15.48 -13.49
N THR A 65 -0.71 15.23 -14.72
CA THR A 65 -1.28 15.87 -15.92
C THR A 65 -1.49 14.85 -17.01
N GLN A 66 -2.69 14.85 -17.58
CA GLN A 66 -3.11 13.91 -18.59
C GLN A 66 -3.69 14.62 -19.80
N SER A 67 -3.44 14.09 -20.99
CA SER A 67 -4.16 14.50 -22.21
C SER A 67 -5.42 13.66 -22.35
N VAL A 68 -6.58 14.29 -22.19
CA VAL A 68 -7.89 13.62 -22.14
C VAL A 68 -8.71 14.02 -23.36
N VAL A 69 -9.34 13.05 -24.02
CA VAL A 69 -10.27 13.31 -25.12
C VAL A 69 -11.61 13.74 -24.56
N VAL A 70 -12.11 14.87 -25.06
CA VAL A 70 -13.41 15.44 -24.70
C VAL A 70 -14.31 15.41 -25.94
N VAL A 71 -15.52 14.88 -25.78
CA VAL A 71 -16.53 14.80 -26.84
C VAL A 71 -17.83 15.38 -26.30
N ASP A 72 -18.36 16.40 -26.98
CA ASP A 72 -19.57 17.15 -26.58
C ASP A 72 -19.50 17.63 -25.11
N GLY A 73 -18.32 18.06 -24.71
CA GLY A 73 -17.99 18.48 -23.36
C GLY A 73 -17.77 17.34 -22.38
N PHE A 74 -18.18 16.11 -22.65
CA PHE A 74 -17.99 15.00 -21.72
C PHE A 74 -16.61 14.38 -21.85
N TYR A 75 -16.07 13.94 -20.72
CA TYR A 75 -14.86 13.12 -20.68
C TYR A 75 -14.94 12.10 -19.54
N THR A 76 -14.20 11.01 -19.73
CA THR A 76 -13.89 10.04 -18.68
C THR A 76 -12.39 9.78 -18.71
N THR A 77 -11.78 9.65 -17.54
CA THR A 77 -10.37 9.29 -17.40
C THR A 77 -10.15 8.56 -16.08
N GLN A 78 -8.94 8.05 -15.87
CA GLN A 78 -8.52 7.46 -14.61
C GLN A 78 -7.36 8.27 -14.05
N ILE A 79 -7.49 8.78 -12.83
CA ILE A 79 -6.42 9.47 -12.11
C ILE A 79 -5.46 8.41 -11.56
N GLY A 80 -4.15 8.65 -11.64
CA GLY A 80 -3.09 7.73 -11.23
C GLY A 80 -2.34 7.06 -12.38
N LEU A 81 -2.67 7.41 -13.64
CA LEU A 81 -2.05 6.81 -14.83
C LEU A 81 -0.67 7.40 -15.17
N SER A 82 -0.36 8.60 -14.70
CA SER A 82 0.87 9.31 -15.09
C SER A 82 1.85 9.46 -13.92
N ASN A 83 3.07 9.90 -14.24
CA ASN A 83 4.12 10.14 -13.24
C ASN A 83 3.72 11.32 -12.36
N ALA A 84 3.05 11.02 -11.25
CA ALA A 84 2.59 12.02 -10.31
C ALA A 84 3.75 12.63 -9.52
N ILE A 85 3.75 13.94 -9.42
CA ILE A 85 4.68 14.71 -8.60
C ILE A 85 3.95 15.93 -8.04
N PRO A 86 3.95 16.16 -6.72
CA PRO A 86 4.62 15.34 -5.70
C PRO A 86 3.83 14.07 -5.35
N GLY A 87 4.50 13.07 -4.76
CA GLY A 87 3.86 11.93 -4.12
C GLY A 87 3.23 10.89 -5.05
N SER A 88 2.48 9.96 -4.46
CA SER A 88 1.69 8.95 -5.16
C SER A 88 0.20 9.11 -4.85
N LEU A 89 -0.66 8.63 -5.75
CA LEU A 89 -2.11 8.74 -5.54
C LEU A 89 -2.54 7.99 -4.28
N ARG A 90 -1.99 6.79 -4.02
CA ARG A 90 -2.23 6.05 -2.77
C ARG A 90 -1.93 6.87 -1.53
N ALA A 91 -0.77 7.54 -1.46
CA ALA A 91 -0.42 8.36 -0.30
C ALA A 91 -1.33 9.59 -0.15
N ALA A 92 -1.81 10.15 -1.25
CA ALA A 92 -2.77 11.25 -1.22
C ALA A 92 -4.14 10.78 -0.69
N LEU A 93 -4.63 9.63 -1.16
CA LEU A 93 -5.93 9.06 -0.79
C LEU A 93 -6.07 8.70 0.70
N THR A 94 -4.96 8.58 1.43
CA THR A 94 -4.97 8.38 2.89
C THR A 94 -5.16 9.67 3.70
N ASN A 95 -5.12 10.85 3.07
CA ASN A 95 -5.35 12.11 3.77
C ASN A 95 -6.83 12.34 4.03
N THR A 96 -7.15 12.85 5.22
CA THR A 96 -8.50 13.22 5.62
C THR A 96 -8.49 14.60 6.30
N PRO A 97 -9.10 15.65 5.71
CA PRO A 97 -9.84 15.68 4.44
C PRO A 97 -8.95 15.71 3.19
N LEU A 98 -9.54 15.36 2.04
CA LEU A 98 -8.90 15.42 0.72
C LEU A 98 -9.81 16.15 -0.27
N TYR A 99 -9.22 17.01 -1.10
CA TYR A 99 -9.92 17.79 -2.11
C TYR A 99 -9.21 17.66 -3.46
N LEU A 100 -9.97 17.47 -4.52
CA LEU A 100 -9.53 17.45 -5.91
C LEU A 100 -9.70 18.85 -6.53
N GLU A 101 -8.64 19.31 -7.17
CA GLU A 101 -8.65 20.46 -8.06
C GLU A 101 -8.34 19.98 -9.47
N ILE A 102 -9.09 20.48 -10.44
CA ILE A 102 -8.80 20.30 -11.86
C ILE A 102 -8.27 21.62 -12.38
N ALA A 103 -7.18 21.58 -13.14
CA ALA A 103 -6.67 22.76 -13.82
C ALA A 103 -6.47 22.51 -15.31
N ILE A 104 -6.73 23.54 -16.12
CA ILE A 104 -6.54 23.54 -17.57
C ILE A 104 -5.62 24.71 -17.89
N ASN A 105 -4.51 24.48 -18.61
CA ASN A 105 -3.52 25.53 -18.93
C ASN A 105 -3.10 26.35 -17.69
N SER A 106 -2.86 25.65 -16.57
CA SER A 106 -2.54 26.22 -15.25
C SER A 106 -3.64 27.03 -14.55
N GLN A 107 -4.82 27.21 -15.17
CA GLN A 107 -5.98 27.81 -14.52
C GLN A 107 -6.75 26.76 -13.73
N ALA A 108 -6.85 26.95 -12.41
CA ALA A 108 -7.62 26.08 -11.54
C ALA A 108 -9.12 26.32 -11.71
N LEU A 109 -9.87 25.24 -11.91
CA LEU A 109 -11.32 25.24 -11.89
C LEU A 109 -11.77 25.16 -10.43
N ALA A 110 -12.45 26.22 -9.97
CA ALA A 110 -13.01 26.32 -8.64
C ALA A 110 -14.54 26.05 -8.66
N PRO A 111 -15.13 25.58 -7.56
CA PRO A 111 -14.48 25.17 -6.30
C PRO A 111 -13.80 23.80 -6.40
N ARG A 112 -12.86 23.51 -5.46
CA ARG A 112 -12.32 22.16 -5.30
C ARG A 112 -13.40 21.20 -4.84
N GLU A 113 -13.40 20.00 -5.39
CA GLU A 113 -14.33 18.94 -5.03
C GLU A 113 -13.77 18.12 -3.88
N ARG A 114 -14.54 17.91 -2.81
CA ARG A 114 -14.10 17.04 -1.70
C ARG A 114 -14.17 15.57 -2.14
N ILE A 115 -13.05 14.87 -2.06
CA ILE A 115 -13.04 13.41 -2.24
C ILE A 115 -13.50 12.77 -0.93
N VAL A 116 -14.46 11.86 -1.03
CA VAL A 116 -14.97 11.05 0.09
C VAL A 116 -14.89 9.57 -0.25
N ALA A 117 -14.93 8.73 0.77
CA ALA A 117 -15.01 7.28 0.57
C ALA A 117 -16.31 6.93 -0.18
N VAL A 118 -16.21 6.00 -1.14
CA VAL A 118 -17.39 5.36 -1.75
C VAL A 118 -18.14 4.54 -0.69
N SER A 119 -19.45 4.36 -0.85
CA SER A 119 -20.32 3.73 0.16
C SER A 119 -19.83 2.36 0.62
N TYR A 120 -19.32 1.51 -0.29
CA TYR A 120 -18.73 0.22 0.08
C TYR A 120 -17.40 0.33 0.82
N ALA A 121 -16.59 1.36 0.54
CA ALA A 121 -15.33 1.60 1.25
C ALA A 121 -15.56 2.15 2.68
N CYS A 122 -16.67 2.85 2.92
CA CYS A 122 -17.03 3.32 4.25
C CYS A 122 -17.19 2.17 5.26
N LEU A 123 -17.66 1.00 4.80
CA LEU A 123 -17.77 -0.20 5.64
C LEU A 123 -16.40 -0.72 6.10
N ALA A 124 -15.34 -0.54 5.32
CA ALA A 124 -13.98 -0.97 5.67
C ALA A 124 -13.35 -0.08 6.76
N GLY A 125 -13.69 1.21 6.81
CA GLY A 125 -13.27 2.09 7.91
C GLY A 125 -13.96 1.77 9.25
N GLY A 126 -15.06 1.03 9.20
CA GLY A 126 -15.85 0.60 10.36
C GLY A 126 -15.56 -0.83 10.81
N VAL A 127 -14.42 -1.43 10.43
CA VAL A 127 -14.00 -2.74 10.98
C VAL A 127 -13.79 -2.57 12.50
N THR A 128 -14.82 -2.91 13.27
CA THR A 128 -14.82 -2.81 14.73
C THR A 128 -13.89 -3.87 15.34
N ASN A 129 -13.56 -3.71 16.62
CA ASN A 129 -12.88 -4.79 17.36
C ASN A 129 -13.64 -6.11 17.18
N ASN A 130 -12.90 -7.18 16.90
CA ASN A 130 -13.41 -8.53 16.62
C ASN A 130 -14.20 -8.71 15.31
N ALA A 131 -14.26 -7.71 14.43
CA ALA A 131 -14.92 -7.86 13.13
C ALA A 131 -14.21 -8.87 12.21
N ILE A 132 -12.89 -9.02 12.34
CA ILE A 132 -12.13 -10.02 11.60
C ILE A 132 -12.29 -11.38 12.30
N THR A 133 -13.10 -12.24 11.71
CA THR A 133 -13.31 -13.62 12.18
C THR A 133 -12.37 -14.60 11.47
N SER A 134 -12.22 -15.81 12.01
CA SER A 134 -11.43 -16.87 11.36
C SER A 134 -11.95 -17.23 9.97
N ALA A 135 -13.26 -17.11 9.71
CA ALA A 135 -13.85 -17.35 8.40
C ALA A 135 -13.46 -16.30 7.34
N MET A 136 -13.05 -15.10 7.77
CA MET A 136 -12.54 -14.04 6.88
C MET A 136 -11.06 -14.21 6.53
N LEU A 137 -10.35 -15.09 7.25
CA LEU A 137 -8.96 -15.39 7.01
C LEU A 137 -8.85 -16.72 6.27
N SER A 138 -8.48 -16.67 4.99
CA SER A 138 -8.17 -17.89 4.24
C SER A 138 -7.10 -18.72 4.97
N PRO A 139 -7.08 -20.05 4.80
CA PRO A 139 -6.01 -20.89 5.34
C PRO A 139 -4.63 -20.34 4.95
N ASN A 140 -3.72 -20.25 5.92
CA ASN A 140 -2.37 -19.70 5.76
C ASN A 140 -2.31 -18.20 5.39
N ALA A 141 -3.41 -17.44 5.54
CA ALA A 141 -3.40 -16.00 5.28
C ALA A 141 -2.46 -15.23 6.22
N VAL A 142 -2.26 -15.69 7.46
CA VAL A 142 -1.31 -15.12 8.41
C VAL A 142 -0.05 -15.98 8.43
N THR A 143 1.00 -15.54 7.73
CA THR A 143 2.30 -16.21 7.69
C THR A 143 3.26 -15.58 8.70
N THR A 144 4.40 -16.24 8.97
CA THR A 144 5.42 -15.73 9.90
C THR A 144 5.88 -14.32 9.55
N GLY A 145 6.02 -13.99 8.26
CA GLY A 145 6.41 -12.64 7.82
C GLY A 145 5.36 -11.55 8.05
N LYS A 146 4.11 -11.94 8.34
CA LYS A 146 3.02 -11.00 8.70
C LYS A 146 2.91 -10.76 10.20
N ILE A 147 3.64 -11.52 11.01
CA ILE A 147 3.67 -11.40 12.46
C ILE A 147 4.96 -10.67 12.83
N ALA A 148 4.84 -9.46 13.37
CA ALA A 148 6.00 -8.71 13.84
C ALA A 148 6.71 -9.47 14.98
N ALA A 149 8.03 -9.31 15.09
CA ALA A 149 8.80 -9.93 16.17
C ALA A 149 8.25 -9.47 17.54
N GLY A 150 7.93 -10.43 18.40
CA GLY A 150 7.35 -10.17 19.73
C GLY A 150 5.84 -9.91 19.73
N ALA A 151 5.15 -9.95 18.59
CA ALA A 151 3.69 -9.71 18.54
C ALA A 151 2.85 -10.82 19.19
N VAL A 152 3.41 -12.03 19.36
CA VAL A 152 2.77 -13.14 20.08
C VAL A 152 3.42 -13.27 21.45
N GLY A 153 2.71 -12.86 22.49
CA GLY A 153 3.11 -12.96 23.89
C GLY A 153 2.42 -14.12 24.62
N SER A 154 2.52 -14.10 25.95
CA SER A 154 1.93 -15.16 26.79
C SER A 154 0.41 -15.17 26.80
N ASN A 155 -0.24 -14.03 26.54
CA ASN A 155 -1.70 -13.93 26.54
C ASN A 155 -2.32 -14.51 25.26
N GLU A 156 -1.54 -14.52 24.18
CA GLU A 156 -1.93 -15.06 22.88
C GLU A 156 -1.73 -16.58 22.78
N LEU A 157 -0.97 -17.17 23.72
CA LEU A 157 -0.73 -18.60 23.78
C LEU A 157 -1.66 -19.26 24.81
N ALA A 158 -2.56 -20.11 24.32
CA ALA A 158 -3.38 -20.94 25.19
C ALA A 158 -2.52 -21.93 26.02
N THR A 159 -3.07 -22.39 27.15
CA THR A 159 -2.45 -23.47 27.92
C THR A 159 -2.18 -24.68 27.03
N ASN A 160 -0.97 -25.24 27.11
CA ASN A 160 -0.50 -26.36 26.28
C ASN A 160 -0.39 -26.06 24.77
N ALA A 161 -0.46 -24.80 24.33
CA ALA A 161 -0.28 -24.45 22.92
C ALA A 161 1.14 -24.78 22.39
N VAL A 162 2.16 -24.70 23.25
CA VAL A 162 3.54 -25.09 22.93
C VAL A 162 3.73 -26.56 23.29
N THR A 163 3.84 -27.40 22.27
CA THR A 163 4.04 -28.86 22.42
C THR A 163 5.51 -29.22 22.21
N SER A 164 5.89 -30.47 22.47
CA SER A 164 7.25 -30.95 22.20
C SER A 164 7.67 -30.75 20.73
N SER A 165 6.75 -30.93 19.78
CA SER A 165 7.01 -30.67 18.36
C SER A 165 7.23 -29.18 18.04
N SER A 166 6.74 -28.28 18.88
CA SER A 166 6.97 -26.83 18.74
C SER A 166 8.38 -26.42 19.19
N ILE A 167 9.09 -27.29 19.93
CA ILE A 167 10.40 -27.01 20.52
C ILE A 167 11.48 -27.79 19.78
N ALA A 168 12.34 -27.09 19.05
CA ALA A 168 13.45 -27.73 18.35
C ALA A 168 14.46 -28.34 19.35
N ASN A 169 15.05 -29.47 18.98
CA ASN A 169 16.10 -30.12 19.77
C ASN A 169 17.26 -29.15 20.05
N GLY A 170 17.69 -29.08 21.30
CA GLY A 170 18.76 -28.17 21.74
C GLY A 170 18.36 -26.69 21.83
N SER A 171 17.11 -26.32 21.52
CA SER A 171 16.67 -24.92 21.59
C SER A 171 16.52 -24.41 23.02
N ILE A 172 16.32 -25.29 24.01
CA ILE A 172 16.33 -24.95 25.44
C ILE A 172 17.75 -25.11 25.98
N THR A 173 18.51 -24.03 25.92
CA THR A 173 19.89 -23.95 26.44
C THR A 173 19.91 -23.63 27.93
N SER A 174 21.05 -23.87 28.60
CA SER A 174 21.23 -23.54 30.02
C SER A 174 20.90 -22.08 30.34
N SER A 175 21.20 -21.14 29.44
CA SER A 175 20.86 -19.72 29.58
C SER A 175 19.36 -19.41 29.56
N LYS A 176 18.51 -20.32 29.08
CA LYS A 176 17.04 -20.19 29.06
C LYS A 176 16.37 -20.83 30.28
N LEU A 177 17.14 -21.52 31.12
CA LEU A 177 16.66 -22.18 32.32
C LEU A 177 17.12 -21.42 33.56
N ALA A 178 16.16 -20.99 34.38
CA ALA A 178 16.48 -20.45 35.69
C ALA A 178 17.01 -21.56 36.61
N THR A 179 17.81 -21.19 37.62
CA THR A 179 18.25 -22.12 38.67
C THR A 179 17.05 -22.80 39.31
N GLY A 180 17.05 -24.13 39.33
CA GLY A 180 15.96 -24.94 39.88
C GLY A 180 14.75 -25.16 38.95
N ALA A 181 14.80 -24.70 37.69
CA ALA A 181 13.69 -24.88 36.74
C ALA A 181 13.40 -26.35 36.37
N VAL A 182 14.39 -27.25 36.50
CA VAL A 182 14.26 -28.69 36.20
C VAL A 182 14.28 -29.48 37.51
N GLY A 183 13.19 -30.21 37.77
CA GLY A 183 13.02 -31.02 38.97
C GLY A 183 13.64 -32.42 38.86
N SER A 184 13.76 -33.09 40.01
CA SER A 184 14.30 -34.47 40.10
C SER A 184 13.48 -35.48 39.30
N VAL A 185 12.17 -35.27 39.13
CA VAL A 185 11.29 -36.11 38.31
C VAL A 185 11.70 -36.07 36.84
N GLN A 186 12.01 -34.89 36.31
CA GLN A 186 12.43 -34.72 34.92
C GLN A 186 13.85 -35.25 34.66
N LEU A 187 14.66 -35.40 35.71
CA LEU A 187 16.02 -35.97 35.66
C LEU A 187 16.05 -37.47 35.94
N ALA A 188 14.93 -38.05 36.40
CA ALA A 188 14.86 -39.46 36.71
C ALA A 188 15.11 -40.27 35.44
N LYS A 189 16.18 -41.08 35.47
CA LYS A 189 16.54 -41.95 34.35
C LYS A 189 15.43 -42.99 34.18
N ALA A 190 14.86 -43.09 32.99
CA ALA A 190 14.04 -44.24 32.64
C ALA A 190 14.95 -45.48 32.64
N TYR A 191 14.74 -46.36 33.61
CA TYR A 191 15.43 -47.66 33.71
C TYR A 191 14.82 -48.66 32.75
#